data_AF-A0AAF0ZFL0-F1
#
_entry.id   AF-A0AAF0ZFL0-F1
#
_cell.length_a   1.000
_cell.length_b   1.000
_cell.length_c   1.000
_cell.angle_alpha   90.00
_cell.angle_beta   90.00
_cell.angle_gamma   90.00
#
_symmetry.space_group_name_H-M   'P 1'
#
loop_
_entity.id
_entity.type
_entity.pdbx_description
1 polymer ?
#
loop_
_entity_poly.entity_id
_entity_poly.type
_entity_poly.pdbx_seq_one_letter_code
_entity_poly.pdbx_strand_id
1 'polypeptide(L)'
;MLENNHNYLYKLAWEYHPNALIAVNSDLEIQLVNPAFCTLFKLESCAIKGQLAVNILGDIEHLKSAWKENKNIENSIKEYPKPEIFVKEFIYPIEEKNLILCIMIDLTSEIKQKKELTKMQEQMIKQVNNVVNNQMKVAQEIAGLLGETTAETKVNLFKLLQLFNNQ
;
A
#
# COMPACT_ATOMS: atom_id res chain seq x y z
N MET A 1 -23.57 -14.75 -40.54
CA MET A 1 -23.02 -13.37 -40.41
C MET A 1 -23.14 -12.79 -39.00
N LEU A 2 -24.12 -13.16 -38.18
CA LEU A 2 -24.30 -12.63 -36.81
C LEU A 2 -23.35 -13.20 -35.74
N GLU A 3 -22.91 -14.47 -35.86
CA GLU A 3 -21.95 -15.09 -34.92
C GLU A 3 -20.55 -14.47 -35.00
N ASN A 4 -20.11 -14.06 -36.20
CA ASN A 4 -18.83 -13.36 -36.37
C ASN A 4 -18.80 -12.00 -35.67
N ASN A 5 -19.96 -11.35 -35.50
CA ASN A 5 -20.03 -10.03 -34.87
C ASN A 5 -19.93 -10.13 -33.34
N HIS A 6 -20.55 -11.14 -32.72
CA HIS A 6 -20.45 -11.37 -31.27
C HIS A 6 -19.03 -11.76 -30.86
N ASN A 7 -18.39 -12.67 -31.59
CA ASN A 7 -16.99 -13.05 -31.33
C ASN A 7 -16.03 -11.87 -31.47
N TYR A 8 -16.29 -10.97 -32.42
CA TYR A 8 -15.53 -9.73 -32.56
C TYR A 8 -15.69 -8.80 -31.36
N LEU A 9 -16.92 -8.60 -30.86
CA LEU A 9 -17.17 -7.77 -29.68
C LEU A 9 -16.50 -8.33 -28.42
N TYR A 10 -16.54 -9.66 -28.19
CA TYR A 10 -15.85 -10.26 -27.05
C TYR A 10 -14.34 -10.13 -27.16
N LYS A 11 -13.78 -10.25 -28.36
CA LYS A 11 -12.36 -10.00 -28.61
C LYS A 11 -11.98 -8.56 -28.26
N LEU A 12 -12.76 -7.58 -28.71
CA LEU A 12 -12.54 -6.17 -28.36
C LEU A 12 -12.66 -5.94 -26.85
N ALA A 13 -13.68 -6.51 -26.21
CA ALA A 13 -13.86 -6.40 -24.76
C ALA A 13 -12.66 -6.95 -23.99
N TRP A 14 -12.06 -8.05 -24.46
CA TRP A 14 -10.84 -8.61 -23.89
C TRP A 14 -9.60 -7.74 -24.15
N GLU A 15 -9.39 -7.33 -25.41
CA GLU A 15 -8.21 -6.56 -25.84
C GLU A 15 -8.15 -5.16 -25.20
N TYR A 16 -9.30 -4.51 -25.04
CA TYR A 16 -9.41 -3.16 -24.47
C TYR A 16 -9.83 -3.16 -22.99
N HIS A 17 -9.89 -4.32 -22.34
CA HIS A 17 -10.19 -4.37 -20.92
C HIS A 17 -9.09 -3.62 -20.13
N PRO A 18 -9.45 -2.69 -19.24
CA PRO A 18 -8.46 -1.87 -18.54
C PRO A 18 -7.67 -2.66 -17.49
N ASN A 19 -8.28 -3.69 -16.89
CA ASN A 19 -7.60 -4.55 -15.92
C ASN A 19 -6.84 -5.67 -16.64
N ALA A 20 -5.79 -6.17 -15.99
CA ALA A 20 -5.00 -7.27 -16.47
C ALA A 20 -5.80 -8.58 -16.41
N LEU A 21 -5.87 -9.28 -17.54
CA LEU A 21 -6.59 -10.54 -17.69
C LEU A 21 -5.61 -11.64 -18.08
N ILE A 22 -5.73 -12.78 -17.41
CA ILE A 22 -5.01 -14.00 -17.73
C ILE A 22 -5.94 -15.20 -17.63
N ALA A 23 -5.85 -16.10 -18.61
CA ALA A 23 -6.53 -17.38 -18.59
C ALA A 23 -5.49 -18.51 -18.69
N VAL A 24 -5.56 -19.48 -17.79
CA VAL A 24 -4.66 -20.64 -17.75
C VAL A 24 -5.46 -21.95 -17.74
N ASN A 25 -4.86 -23.08 -18.14
CA ASN A 25 -5.50 -24.40 -18.02
C ASN A 25 -5.26 -25.04 -16.63
N SER A 26 -5.72 -26.27 -16.42
CA SER A 26 -5.45 -27.06 -15.20
C SER A 26 -3.98 -27.24 -14.87
N ASP A 27 -3.13 -27.27 -15.90
CA ASP A 27 -1.67 -27.42 -15.78
C ASP A 27 -1.00 -26.07 -15.54
N LEU A 28 -1.79 -25.00 -15.39
CA LEU A 28 -1.36 -23.61 -15.16
C LEU A 28 -0.52 -23.06 -16.32
N GLU A 29 -0.73 -23.58 -17.52
CA GLU A 29 -0.20 -23.06 -18.76
C GLU A 29 -1.11 -21.95 -19.28
N ILE A 30 -0.49 -20.85 -19.70
CA ILE A 30 -1.17 -19.66 -20.20
C ILE A 30 -1.86 -19.98 -21.52
N GLN A 31 -3.17 -19.80 -21.55
CA GLN A 31 -3.98 -19.93 -22.76
C GLN A 31 -4.16 -18.58 -23.45
N LEU A 32 -4.35 -17.51 -22.66
CA LEU A 32 -4.57 -16.17 -23.16
C LEU A 32 -4.21 -15.12 -22.12
N VAL A 33 -3.72 -13.97 -22.58
CA VAL A 33 -3.56 -12.74 -21.79
C VAL A 33 -4.08 -11.56 -22.59
N ASN A 34 -4.40 -10.45 -21.93
CA ASN A 34 -4.70 -9.19 -22.61
C ASN A 34 -3.52 -8.19 -22.56
N PRO A 35 -3.55 -7.12 -23.36
CA PRO A 35 -2.49 -6.10 -23.36
C PRO A 35 -2.25 -5.44 -21.99
N ALA A 36 -3.31 -5.24 -21.19
CA ALA A 36 -3.18 -4.67 -19.85
C ALA A 36 -2.33 -5.57 -18.93
N PHE A 37 -2.48 -6.91 -19.04
CA PHE A 37 -1.64 -7.86 -18.31
C PHE A 37 -0.17 -7.73 -18.69
N CYS A 38 0.14 -7.68 -19.98
CA CYS A 38 1.53 -7.51 -20.44
C CYS A 38 2.14 -6.19 -19.94
N THR A 39 1.34 -5.11 -19.96
CA THR A 39 1.76 -3.79 -19.47
C THR A 39 2.03 -3.81 -17.96
N LEU A 40 1.11 -4.40 -17.18
CA LEU A 40 1.22 -4.52 -15.72
C LEU A 40 2.48 -5.30 -15.30
N PHE A 41 2.75 -6.42 -15.97
CA PHE A 41 3.93 -7.25 -15.71
C PHE A 41 5.19 -6.83 -16.50
N LYS A 42 5.14 -5.70 -17.22
CA LYS A 42 6.25 -5.13 -18.01
C LYS A 42 6.89 -6.15 -18.98
N LEU A 43 6.06 -6.94 -19.64
CA LEU A 43 6.50 -7.93 -20.62
C LEU A 43 6.84 -7.25 -21.95
N GLU A 44 7.95 -7.65 -22.58
CA GLU A 44 8.36 -7.14 -23.90
C GLU A 44 7.43 -7.61 -25.03
N SER A 45 6.81 -8.78 -24.85
CA SER A 45 5.89 -9.38 -25.81
C SER A 45 4.76 -10.12 -25.10
N CYS A 46 3.54 -10.02 -25.63
CA CYS A 46 2.39 -10.81 -25.18
C CYS A 46 2.36 -12.23 -25.75
N ALA A 47 3.38 -12.65 -26.51
CA ALA A 47 3.50 -14.01 -27.05
C ALA A 47 3.94 -15.02 -25.97
N ILE A 48 3.19 -15.11 -24.88
CA ILE A 48 3.46 -15.97 -23.71
C ILE A 48 2.52 -17.17 -23.59
N LYS A 49 1.64 -17.36 -24.59
CA LYS A 49 0.77 -18.53 -24.66
C LYS A 49 1.59 -19.82 -24.66
N GLY A 50 1.14 -20.82 -23.90
CA GLY A 50 1.78 -22.12 -23.73
C GLY A 50 2.90 -22.13 -22.69
N GLN A 51 3.30 -20.98 -22.15
CA GLN A 51 4.24 -20.94 -21.04
C GLN A 51 3.53 -21.23 -19.70
N LEU A 52 4.25 -21.75 -18.72
CA LEU A 52 3.75 -21.89 -17.36
C LEU A 52 3.59 -20.52 -16.71
N ALA A 53 2.44 -20.26 -16.09
CA ALA A 53 2.13 -18.99 -15.43
C ALA A 53 3.12 -18.63 -14.32
N VAL A 54 3.74 -19.64 -13.68
CA VAL A 54 4.80 -19.48 -12.67
C VAL A 54 5.98 -18.64 -13.17
N ASN A 55 6.28 -18.69 -14.47
CA ASN A 55 7.42 -17.96 -15.04
C ASN A 55 7.23 -16.44 -15.01
N ILE A 56 5.97 -15.99 -14.97
CA ILE A 56 5.60 -14.57 -14.96
C ILE A 56 5.11 -14.14 -13.58
N LEU A 57 4.24 -14.94 -12.97
CA LEU A 57 3.62 -14.65 -11.69
C LEU A 57 4.51 -14.99 -10.49
N GLY A 58 5.50 -15.88 -10.67
CA GLY A 58 6.40 -16.37 -9.62
C GLY A 58 5.68 -17.33 -8.66
N ASP A 59 4.80 -16.79 -7.81
CA ASP A 59 3.96 -17.59 -6.91
C ASP A 59 2.54 -17.72 -7.49
N ILE A 60 2.08 -18.97 -7.66
CA ILE A 60 0.79 -19.33 -8.24
C ILE A 60 -0.08 -20.18 -7.31
N GLU A 61 0.22 -20.21 -6.01
CA GLU A 61 -0.56 -21.01 -5.05
C GLU A 61 -2.04 -20.61 -5.01
N HIS A 62 -2.39 -19.34 -5.22
CA HIS A 62 -3.78 -18.89 -5.34
C HIS A 62 -4.52 -19.51 -6.54
N LEU A 63 -3.84 -19.77 -7.67
CA LEU A 63 -4.48 -20.36 -8.85
C LEU A 63 -4.69 -21.86 -8.61
N LYS A 64 -3.69 -22.50 -8.01
CA LYS A 64 -3.75 -23.91 -7.61
C LYS A 64 -4.87 -24.18 -6.62
N SER A 65 -4.98 -23.34 -5.58
CA SER A 65 -6.01 -23.50 -4.55
C SER A 65 -7.41 -23.28 -5.12
N ALA A 66 -7.60 -22.22 -5.93
CA ALA A 66 -8.87 -21.96 -6.60
C ALA A 66 -9.32 -23.15 -7.46
N TRP A 67 -8.41 -23.73 -8.25
CA TRP A 67 -8.69 -24.89 -9.08
C TRP A 67 -8.99 -26.15 -8.26
N LYS A 68 -8.12 -26.49 -7.30
CA LYS A 68 -8.25 -27.70 -6.49
C LYS A 68 -9.53 -27.70 -5.65
N GLU A 69 -9.91 -26.55 -5.11
CA GLU A 69 -11.13 -26.41 -4.32
C GLU A 69 -12.38 -26.16 -5.15
N ASN A 70 -12.22 -25.91 -6.46
CA ASN A 70 -13.26 -25.42 -7.36
C ASN A 70 -14.05 -24.26 -6.75
N LYS A 71 -13.31 -23.25 -6.24
CA LYS A 71 -13.89 -22.08 -5.58
C LYS A 71 -13.37 -20.81 -6.21
N ASN A 72 -14.29 -19.87 -6.39
CA ASN A 72 -13.94 -18.51 -6.75
C ASN A 72 -13.16 -17.87 -5.60
N ILE A 73 -12.07 -17.18 -5.94
CA ILE A 73 -11.37 -16.30 -5.02
C ILE A 73 -11.68 -14.88 -5.44
N GLU A 74 -12.32 -14.12 -4.56
CA GLU A 74 -12.69 -12.74 -4.83
C GLU A 74 -12.00 -11.80 -3.85
N ASN A 75 -11.56 -10.64 -4.35
CA ASN A 75 -10.96 -9.57 -3.55
C ASN A 75 -9.66 -9.96 -2.80
N SER A 76 -8.90 -10.93 -3.29
CA SER A 76 -7.59 -11.25 -2.71
C SER A 76 -6.57 -10.19 -3.13
N ILE A 77 -5.88 -9.57 -2.17
CA ILE A 77 -4.79 -8.65 -2.47
C ILE A 77 -3.48 -9.42 -2.47
N LYS A 78 -2.73 -9.30 -3.57
CA LYS A 78 -1.43 -9.93 -3.73
C LYS A 78 -0.36 -8.90 -4.10
N GLU A 79 0.81 -9.07 -3.51
CA GLU A 79 2.02 -8.37 -3.90
C GLU A 79 2.84 -9.25 -4.83
N TYR A 80 3.22 -8.69 -5.96
CA TYR A 80 4.25 -9.23 -6.82
C TYR A 80 5.51 -8.40 -6.56
N PRO A 81 6.63 -9.00 -6.10
CA PRO A 81 7.84 -8.23 -5.83
C PRO A 81 8.60 -7.80 -7.08
N LYS A 82 8.41 -8.53 -8.19
CA LYS A 82 9.12 -8.33 -9.47
C LYS A 82 8.15 -8.53 -10.64
N PRO A 83 7.62 -7.44 -11.24
CA PRO A 83 7.78 -6.04 -10.82
C PRO A 83 7.08 -5.75 -9.48
N GLU A 84 7.51 -4.73 -8.72
CA GLU A 84 6.89 -4.31 -7.44
C GLU A 84 5.49 -3.70 -7.68
N ILE A 85 4.50 -4.57 -7.82
CA ILE A 85 3.10 -4.22 -8.05
C ILE A 85 2.20 -4.88 -7.01
N PHE A 86 1.12 -4.18 -6.68
CA PHE A 86 0.07 -4.69 -5.80
C PHE A 86 -1.18 -4.86 -6.63
N VAL A 87 -1.78 -6.04 -6.62
CA VAL A 87 -2.97 -6.31 -7.40
C VAL A 87 -4.07 -6.87 -6.51
N LYS A 88 -5.31 -6.58 -6.89
CA LYS A 88 -6.48 -7.29 -6.39
C LYS A 88 -6.91 -8.32 -7.43
N GLU A 89 -6.98 -9.57 -7.02
CA GLU A 89 -7.26 -10.72 -7.86
C GLU A 89 -8.71 -11.20 -7.70
N PHE A 90 -9.31 -11.55 -8.83
CA PHE A 90 -10.55 -12.30 -8.93
C PHE A 90 -10.30 -13.53 -9.77
N ILE A 91 -10.38 -14.71 -9.18
CA ILE A 91 -10.02 -15.99 -9.80
C ILE A 91 -11.28 -16.84 -9.90
N TYR A 92 -11.56 -17.29 -11.11
CA TYR A 92 -12.74 -18.08 -11.47
C TYR A 92 -12.29 -19.38 -12.17
N PRO A 93 -12.29 -20.53 -11.46
CA PRO A 93 -12.15 -21.82 -12.11
C PRO A 93 -13.41 -22.14 -12.93
N ILE A 94 -13.21 -22.67 -14.14
CA ILE A 94 -14.25 -23.07 -15.09
C ILE A 94 -13.93 -24.51 -15.52
N GLU A 95 -14.35 -25.47 -14.69
CA GLU A 95 -14.01 -26.89 -14.86
C GLU A 95 -14.49 -27.44 -16.21
N GLU A 96 -15.67 -27.04 -16.68
CA GLU A 96 -16.24 -27.55 -17.94
C GLU A 96 -15.43 -27.14 -19.18
N LYS A 97 -14.55 -26.15 -19.03
CA LYS A 97 -13.66 -25.64 -20.10
C LYS A 97 -12.18 -25.89 -19.82
N ASN A 98 -11.85 -26.58 -18.73
CA ASN A 98 -10.48 -26.75 -18.25
C ASN A 98 -9.70 -25.43 -18.19
N LEU A 99 -10.32 -24.38 -17.63
CA LEU A 99 -9.78 -23.03 -17.66
C LEU A 99 -9.92 -22.37 -16.29
N ILE A 100 -8.93 -21.57 -15.91
CA ILE A 100 -8.97 -20.66 -14.77
C ILE A 100 -8.81 -19.25 -15.32
N LEU A 101 -9.82 -18.40 -15.11
CA LEU A 101 -9.75 -17.00 -15.45
C LEU A 101 -9.31 -16.20 -14.22
N CYS A 102 -8.32 -15.35 -14.38
CA CYS A 102 -7.90 -14.41 -13.34
C CYS A 102 -7.94 -12.97 -13.87
N ILE A 103 -8.62 -12.11 -13.11
CA ILE A 103 -8.70 -10.67 -13.33
C ILE A 103 -7.87 -9.99 -12.25
N MET A 104 -6.94 -9.14 -12.66
CA MET A 104 -6.01 -8.44 -11.80
C MET A 104 -6.19 -6.93 -11.93
N ILE A 105 -6.66 -6.30 -10.86
CA ILE A 105 -6.79 -4.84 -10.76
C ILE A 105 -5.55 -4.29 -10.09
N ASP A 106 -4.82 -3.42 -10.78
CA ASP A 106 -3.65 -2.74 -10.21
C ASP A 106 -4.08 -1.77 -9.09
N LEU A 107 -3.48 -1.92 -7.91
CA LEU A 107 -3.66 -1.08 -6.72
C LEU A 107 -2.35 -0.39 -6.30
N THR A 108 -1.32 -0.46 -7.15
CA THR A 108 0.04 -0.03 -6.82
C THR A 108 0.08 1.46 -6.49
N SER A 109 -0.59 2.31 -7.27
CA SER A 109 -0.65 3.75 -7.03
C SER A 109 -1.30 4.09 -5.69
N GLU A 110 -2.44 3.47 -5.39
CA GLU A 110 -3.26 3.71 -4.22
C GLU A 110 -2.50 3.30 -2.96
N ILE A 111 -1.85 2.14 -3.00
CA ILE A 111 -1.04 1.65 -1.88
C ILE A 111 0.19 2.53 -1.67
N LYS A 112 0.86 2.98 -2.74
CA LYS A 112 2.01 3.89 -2.64
C LYS A 112 1.60 5.25 -2.05
N GLN A 113 0.54 5.86 -2.55
CA GLN A 113 0.01 7.13 -2.03
C GLN A 113 -0.39 7.02 -0.55
N LYS A 114 -1.07 5.92 -0.18
CA LYS A 114 -1.43 5.66 1.22
C LYS A 114 -0.19 5.56 2.12
N LYS A 115 0.84 4.82 1.68
CA LYS A 115 2.12 4.70 2.41
C LYS A 115 2.81 6.05 2.58
N GLU A 116 2.83 6.89 1.54
CA GLU A 116 3.40 8.24 1.62
C GLU A 116 2.64 9.14 2.58
N LEU A 117 1.30 9.13 2.53
CA LEU A 117 0.47 9.91 3.44
C LEU A 117 0.71 9.50 4.90
N THR A 118 0.77 8.20 5.19
CA THR A 118 1.09 7.71 6.54
C THR A 118 2.46 8.19 7.01
N LYS A 119 3.49 8.15 6.16
CA LYS A 119 4.82 8.68 6.49
C LYS A 119 4.79 10.18 6.81
N MET A 120 4.06 10.97 6.04
CA MET A 120 3.91 12.41 6.29
C MET A 120 3.20 12.68 7.63
N GLN A 121 2.16 11.91 7.95
CA GLN A 121 1.46 12.01 9.23
C GLN A 121 2.39 11.71 10.42
N GLU A 122 3.18 10.64 10.33
CA GLU A 122 4.17 10.30 11.36
C GLU A 122 5.22 11.39 11.55
N GLN A 123 5.72 11.99 10.47
CA GLN A 123 6.66 13.10 10.52
C GLN A 123 6.04 14.34 11.16
N MET A 124 4.79 14.66 10.82
CA MET A 124 4.06 15.78 11.41
C MET A 124 3.88 15.61 12.92
N ILE A 125 3.50 14.41 13.38
CA ILE A 125 3.38 14.11 14.82
C ILE A 125 4.71 14.32 15.53
N LYS A 126 5.82 13.85 14.95
CA LYS A 126 7.17 14.07 15.51
C LYS A 126 7.52 15.55 15.60
N GLN A 127 7.20 16.34 14.57
CA GLN A 127 7.45 17.78 14.58
C GLN A 127 6.63 18.51 15.65
N VAL A 128 5.34 18.18 15.79
CA VAL A 128 4.48 18.74 16.83
C VAL A 128 5.03 18.44 18.22
N ASN A 129 5.42 17.18 18.48
CA ASN A 129 6.03 16.80 19.76
C ASN A 129 7.33 17.56 20.04
N ASN A 130 8.15 17.81 19.02
CA ASN A 130 9.37 18.60 19.17
C ASN A 130 9.06 20.05 19.56
N VAL A 131 8.03 20.66 18.96
CA VAL A 131 7.58 22.01 19.32
C VAL A 131 7.10 22.04 20.77
N VAL A 132 6.27 21.08 21.19
CA VAL A 132 5.78 20.98 22.58
C VAL A 132 6.94 20.83 23.57
N ASN A 133 7.90 19.96 23.27
CA ASN A 133 9.09 19.77 24.11
C ASN A 133 9.92 21.06 24.23
N ASN A 134 10.09 21.80 23.14
CA ASN A 134 10.77 23.09 23.18
C ASN A 134 10.01 24.11 24.03
N GLN A 135 8.69 24.17 23.93
CA GLN A 135 7.87 25.06 24.76
C GLN A 135 7.95 24.67 26.25
N MET A 136 7.97 23.38 26.57
CA MET A 136 8.17 22.91 27.94
C MET A 136 9.54 23.30 28.50
N LYS A 137 10.61 23.19 27.69
CA LYS A 137 11.95 23.62 28.07
C LYS A 137 12.00 25.13 28.35
N VAL A 138 11.42 25.94 27.47
CA VAL A 138 11.31 27.40 27.67
C VAL A 138 10.54 27.72 28.96
N ALA A 139 9.43 27.02 29.22
CA ALA A 139 8.66 27.21 30.45
C ALA A 139 9.47 26.86 31.71
N GLN A 140 10.29 25.80 31.66
CA GLN A 140 11.19 25.43 32.75
C GLN A 140 12.29 26.47 32.97
N GLU A 141 12.87 27.02 31.90
CA GLU A 141 13.85 28.11 31.99
C GLU A 141 13.24 29.36 32.63
N ILE A 142 12.02 29.75 32.22
CA ILE A 142 11.27 30.87 32.83
C ILE A 142 10.99 30.59 34.30
N ALA A 143 10.53 29.38 34.65
CA ALA A 143 10.28 28.99 36.04
C ALA A 143 11.56 29.03 36.88
N GLY A 144 12.70 28.61 36.33
CA GLY A 144 14.01 28.71 36.96
C GLY A 144 14.39 30.16 37.26
N LEU A 145 14.30 31.04 36.26
CA LEU A 145 14.58 32.47 36.41
C LEU A 145 13.64 33.16 37.42
N LEU A 146 12.35 32.82 37.41
CA LEU A 146 11.38 33.30 38.40
C LEU A 146 11.73 32.81 39.82
N GLY A 147 12.15 31.55 39.96
CA GLY A 147 12.62 30.99 41.23
C GLY A 147 13.86 31.71 41.76
N GLU A 148 14.85 31.96 40.91
CA GLU A 148 16.08 32.67 41.25
C GLU A 148 15.80 34.10 41.70
N THR A 149 15.05 34.87 40.90
CA THR A 149 14.68 36.27 41.22
C THR A 149 13.82 36.38 42.50
N THR A 150 12.92 35.42 42.74
CA THR A 150 12.13 35.36 43.98
C THR A 150 13.02 35.07 45.20
N ALA A 151 13.97 34.14 45.07
CA ALA A 151 14.92 33.83 46.13
C ALA A 151 15.82 35.04 46.46
N GLU A 152 16.34 35.72 45.44
CA GLU A 152 17.14 36.94 45.60
C GLU A 152 16.34 38.05 46.30
N THR A 153 15.10 38.27 45.87
CA THR A 153 14.18 39.23 46.50
C THR A 153 13.96 38.91 47.98
N LYS A 154 13.71 37.64 48.32
CA LYS A 154 13.52 37.20 49.71
C LYS A 154 14.77 37.48 50.56
N VAL A 155 15.96 37.17 50.06
CA VAL A 155 17.22 37.43 50.77
C VAL A 155 17.42 38.93 51.03
N ASN A 156 17.18 39.77 50.02
CA ASN A 156 17.32 41.21 50.15
C ASN A 156 16.30 41.81 51.13
N LEU A 157 15.06 41.32 51.11
CA LEU A 157 14.03 41.74 52.06
C LEU A 157 14.37 41.32 53.50
N PHE A 158 14.91 40.11 53.68
CA PHE A 158 15.35 39.63 54.98
C PHE A 158 16.52 40.47 55.55
N LYS A 159 17.50 40.82 54.70
CA LYS A 159 18.58 41.75 55.07
C LYS A 159 18.02 43.10 55.51
N LEU A 160 17.05 43.66 54.78
CA LEU A 160 16.39 44.91 55.16
C LEU A 160 15.71 44.79 56.54
N LEU A 161 14.95 43.72 56.78
CA LEU A 161 14.28 43.50 58.07
C LEU A 161 15.28 43.38 59.24
N GLN A 162 16.44 42.74 59.03
CA GLN A 162 17.49 42.66 60.05
C GLN A 162 18.09 44.02 60.41
N LEU A 163 18.22 44.93 59.44
CA LEU A 163 18.69 46.29 59.71
C LEU A 163 17.71 47.08 60.59
N PHE A 164 16.40 46.89 60.41
CA PHE A 164 15.37 47.56 61.21
C PHE A 164 15.18 46.95 62.61
N ASN A 165 15.41 45.64 62.78
CA ASN A 165 15.24 44.95 64.07
C ASN A 165 16.46 45.02 65.01
N ASN A 166 17.60 45.56 64.55
CA ASN A 166 18.82 45.74 65.34
C ASN A 166 18.99 47.18 65.87
N GLN A 167 17.89 47.95 65.93
CA GLN A 167 17.76 49.21 66.69
C GLN A 167 16.88 48.98 67.91
#